data_AF-A0A6M2CN67-F1
#
_entry.id   AF-A0A6M2CN67-F1
#
_cell.length_a   1.000
_cell.length_b   1.000
_cell.length_c   1.000
_cell.angle_alpha   90.00
_cell.angle_beta   90.00
_cell.angle_gamma   90.00
#
_symmetry.space_group_name_H-M   'P 1'
#
loop_
_entity.id
_entity.type
_entity.pdbx_description
1 polymer ?
#
loop_
_entity_poly.entity_id
_entity_poly.type
_entity_poly.pdbx_seq_one_letter_code
_entity_poly.pdbx_strand_id
1 'polypeptide(L)'
;LFWPTLKIAAVNAWFMHKRILQQHKLPPTPLREFLSELATSLILLNKRPPGRPSIQNVTPFKKVCLNVPRDVRRDSNEHWPTWNAKLNRCKACPGGYTYVSCAKCKVMCFNKDRNCFVSFHQ
;
A
#
# COMPACT_ATOMS: atom_id res chain seq x y z
N LEU A 1 -15.35 25.62 -12.49
CA LEU A 1 -16.51 25.97 -11.63
C LEU A 1 -16.30 25.57 -10.16
N PHE A 2 -15.86 24.35 -9.86
CA PHE A 2 -15.68 23.84 -8.48
C PHE A 2 -14.84 24.74 -7.54
N TRP A 3 -13.63 25.14 -7.95
CA TRP A 3 -12.76 25.94 -7.08
C TRP A 3 -13.29 27.35 -6.79
N PRO A 4 -13.78 28.12 -7.78
CA PRO A 4 -14.47 29.38 -7.53
C PRO A 4 -15.65 29.26 -6.56
N THR A 5 -16.51 28.26 -6.73
CA THR A 5 -17.69 28.08 -5.87
C THR A 5 -17.30 27.75 -4.43
N LEU A 6 -16.28 26.91 -4.23
CA LEU A 6 -15.77 26.58 -2.89
C LEU A 6 -15.19 27.81 -2.18
N LYS A 7 -14.43 28.64 -2.90
CA LYS A 7 -13.89 29.90 -2.34
C LYS A 7 -15.00 30.86 -1.92
N ILE A 8 -16.02 31.05 -2.76
CA ILE A 8 -17.18 31.89 -2.44
C ILE A 8 -17.91 31.36 -1.20
N ALA A 9 -18.16 30.05 -1.13
CA ALA A 9 -18.80 29.42 0.02
C ALA A 9 -18.01 29.66 1.33
N ALA A 10 -16.69 29.49 1.30
CA ALA A 10 -15.84 29.69 2.47
C ALA A 10 -15.82 31.16 2.95
N VAL A 11 -15.78 32.12 2.02
CA VAL A 11 -15.84 33.56 2.35
C VAL A 11 -17.22 33.94 2.90
N ASN A 12 -18.31 33.40 2.34
CA ASN A 12 -19.66 33.63 2.84
C ASN A 12 -19.85 33.06 4.25
N ALA A 13 -19.29 31.88 4.53
CA ALA A 13 -19.29 31.29 5.86
C ALA A 13 -18.54 32.18 6.87
N TRP A 14 -17.41 32.80 6.48
CA TRP A 14 -16.70 33.75 7.33
C TRP A 14 -17.52 35.00 7.64
N PHE A 15 -18.24 35.57 6.66
CA PHE A 15 -19.13 36.70 6.90
C PHE A 15 -20.25 36.35 7.89
N MET A 16 -20.84 35.16 7.78
CA MET A 16 -21.84 34.65 8.73
C MET A 16 -21.24 34.52 10.13
N HIS A 17 -20.06 33.92 10.26
CA HIS A 17 -19.34 33.77 11.52
C HIS A 17 -19.06 35.14 12.18
N LYS A 18 -18.61 36.12 11.40
CA LYS A 18 -18.35 37.48 11.87
C LYS A 18 -19.61 38.16 12.42
N ARG A 19 -20.76 37.98 11.76
CA ARG A 19 -22.05 38.53 12.23
C ARG A 19 -22.44 37.93 13.59
N ILE A 20 -22.25 36.62 13.76
CA ILE A 20 -22.52 35.92 15.02
C ILE A 20 -21.60 36.47 16.13
N LEU A 21 -20.29 36.59 15.87
CA LEU A 21 -19.35 37.16 16.85
C LEU A 21 -19.73 38.59 17.27
N GLN A 22 -20.20 39.42 16.31
CA GLN A 22 -20.68 40.77 16.61
C GLN A 22 -21.90 40.76 17.53
N GLN A 23 -22.87 39.85 17.32
CA GLN A 23 -24.02 39.69 18.21
C GLN A 23 -23.60 39.30 19.63
N HIS A 24 -22.58 38.45 19.76
CA HIS A 24 -22.01 38.04 21.04
C HIS A 24 -20.97 39.02 21.62
N LYS A 25 -20.75 40.19 20.98
CA LYS A 25 -19.74 41.20 21.37
C LYS A 25 -18.31 40.63 21.50
N LEU A 26 -17.99 39.62 20.71
CA LEU A 26 -16.66 39.02 20.63
C LEU A 26 -15.83 39.67 19.51
N PRO A 27 -14.48 39.70 19.65
CA PRO A 27 -13.63 40.24 18.61
C PRO A 27 -13.74 39.41 17.32
N PRO A 28 -13.74 40.06 16.14
CA PRO A 28 -13.85 39.36 14.87
C PRO A 28 -12.58 38.56 14.57
N THR A 29 -12.74 37.30 14.14
CA THR A 29 -11.61 36.48 13.69
C THR A 29 -11.17 36.91 12.28
N PRO A 30 -9.85 37.05 12.03
CA PRO A 30 -9.34 37.33 10.69
C PRO A 30 -9.59 36.13 9.76
N LEU A 31 -9.82 36.41 8.47
CA LEU A 31 -10.21 35.40 7.48
C LEU A 31 -9.22 34.21 7.42
N ARG A 32 -7.92 34.47 7.54
CA ARG A 32 -6.89 33.44 7.50
C ARG A 32 -7.02 32.43 8.63
N GLU A 33 -7.28 32.90 9.86
CA GLU A 33 -7.43 32.04 11.03
C GLU A 33 -8.70 31.19 10.89
N PHE A 34 -9.80 31.82 10.51
CA PHE A 34 -11.06 31.10 10.24
C PHE A 34 -10.88 29.99 9.19
N LEU A 35 -10.20 30.28 8.08
CA LEU A 35 -9.94 29.26 7.05
C LEU A 35 -9.04 28.13 7.54
N SER A 36 -8.07 28.42 8.41
CA SER A 36 -7.21 27.39 9.01
C SER A 36 -8.01 26.45 9.92
N GLU A 37 -8.88 27.00 10.75
CA GLU A 37 -9.74 26.24 11.67
C GLU A 37 -10.79 25.42 10.91
N LEU A 38 -11.38 26.01 9.87
CA LEU A 38 -12.30 25.32 8.98
C LEU A 38 -11.62 24.11 8.31
N ALA A 39 -10.40 24.29 7.80
CA ALA A 39 -9.65 23.21 7.17
C ALA A 39 -9.33 22.09 8.18
N THR A 40 -8.86 22.42 9.38
CA THR A 40 -8.57 21.41 10.41
C THR A 40 -9.82 20.63 10.81
N SER A 41 -10.95 21.32 10.97
CA SER A 41 -12.23 20.72 11.35
C SER A 41 -12.72 19.73 10.31
N LEU A 42 -12.67 20.11 9.03
CA LEU A 42 -13.08 19.24 7.92
C LEU A 42 -12.17 18.03 7.75
N ILE A 43 -10.86 18.19 7.94
CA ILE A 43 -9.92 17.08 7.91
C ILE A 43 -10.25 16.11 9.03
N LEU A 44 -10.41 16.60 10.27
CA LEU A 44 -10.70 15.80 11.45
C LEU A 44 -12.03 15.04 11.33
N LEU A 45 -13.07 15.68 10.80
CA LEU A 45 -14.39 15.06 10.60
C LEU A 45 -14.31 13.78 9.74
N ASN A 46 -13.44 13.79 8.73
CA ASN A 46 -13.26 12.69 7.79
C ASN A 46 -11.92 11.95 7.97
N LYS A 47 -11.24 12.13 9.11
CA LYS A 47 -10.03 11.33 9.41
C LYS A 47 -10.44 9.89 9.59
N ARG A 48 -10.22 9.09 8.55
CA ARG A 48 -10.16 7.64 8.68
C ARG A 48 -8.99 7.30 9.60
N PRO A 49 -9.15 6.36 10.56
CA PRO A 49 -8.04 5.94 11.40
C PRO A 49 -6.87 5.49 10.50
N PRO A 50 -5.64 5.95 10.76
CA PRO A 50 -4.49 5.51 10.00
C PRO A 50 -4.28 4.01 10.21
N GLY A 51 -4.33 3.25 9.11
CA GLY A 51 -4.14 1.79 9.11
C GLY A 51 -5.28 1.04 8.43
N ARG A 52 -4.93 -0.09 7.79
CA ARG A 52 -5.93 -1.13 7.45
C ARG A 52 -6.48 -1.66 8.78
N PRO A 53 -7.80 -1.87 8.94
CA PRO A 53 -8.33 -2.58 10.10
C PRO A 53 -7.59 -3.93 10.20
N SER A 54 -6.73 -4.06 11.21
CA SER A 54 -6.09 -5.32 11.51
C SER A 54 -7.17 -6.22 12.09
N ILE A 55 -7.77 -7.05 11.26
CA ILE A 55 -8.41 -8.27 11.75
C ILE A 55 -7.28 -9.06 12.43
N GLN A 56 -7.28 -8.98 13.77
CA GLN A 56 -6.56 -9.80 14.76
C GLN A 56 -5.32 -10.54 14.24
N ASN A 57 -4.12 -10.11 14.67
CA ASN A 57 -2.91 -10.94 14.86
C ASN A 57 -2.71 -12.16 13.96
N VAL A 58 -3.01 -12.07 12.66
CA VAL A 58 -2.53 -13.06 11.71
C VAL A 58 -1.11 -12.63 11.44
N THR A 59 -0.16 -13.31 12.07
CA THR A 59 1.24 -13.28 11.63
C THR A 59 1.22 -13.31 10.10
N PRO A 60 1.89 -12.39 9.40
CA PRO A 60 1.91 -12.42 7.96
C PRO A 60 2.77 -13.62 7.55
N PHE A 61 2.19 -14.82 7.58
CA PHE A 61 2.57 -15.88 6.68
C PHE A 61 2.23 -15.33 5.30
N LYS A 62 3.17 -14.58 4.73
CA LYS A 62 3.36 -14.53 3.30
C LYS A 62 3.62 -15.98 2.91
N LYS A 63 2.54 -16.76 2.70
CA LYS A 63 2.62 -17.95 1.87
C LYS A 63 3.26 -17.44 0.61
N VAL A 64 4.50 -17.85 0.37
CA VAL A 64 5.14 -17.54 -0.89
C VAL A 64 4.29 -18.30 -1.90
N CYS A 65 3.36 -17.59 -2.52
CA CYS A 65 2.38 -18.19 -3.39
C CYS A 65 3.14 -18.57 -4.65
N LEU A 66 3.63 -19.80 -4.65
CA LEU A 66 4.14 -20.46 -5.82
C LEU A 66 2.90 -20.72 -6.67
N ASN A 67 2.52 -19.73 -7.47
CA ASN A 67 1.35 -19.75 -8.38
C ASN A 67 1.48 -20.80 -9.51
N VAL A 68 2.33 -21.82 -9.32
CA VAL A 68 2.55 -22.89 -10.29
C VAL A 68 1.64 -24.04 -9.91
N PRO A 69 0.71 -24.46 -10.78
CA PRO A 69 -0.12 -25.64 -10.56
C PRO A 69 0.73 -26.87 -10.23
N ARG A 70 0.23 -27.75 -9.36
CA ARG A 70 0.94 -28.97 -8.94
C ARG A 70 1.31 -29.85 -10.14
N ASP A 71 0.44 -29.87 -11.13
CA ASP A 71 0.51 -30.67 -12.34
C ASP A 71 1.66 -30.21 -13.25
N VAL A 72 1.95 -28.91 -13.25
CA VAL A 72 3.11 -28.32 -13.96
C VAL A 72 4.39 -28.48 -13.14
N ARG A 73 4.30 -28.52 -11.81
CA ARG A 73 5.45 -28.66 -10.92
C ARG A 73 6.04 -30.07 -10.91
N ARG A 74 5.18 -31.06 -11.14
CA ARG A 74 5.50 -32.50 -11.16
C ARG A 74 5.23 -33.10 -12.53
N ASP A 75 5.25 -32.30 -13.59
CA ASP A 75 5.18 -32.87 -14.92
C ASP A 75 6.41 -33.77 -15.08
N SER A 76 6.26 -34.99 -15.62
CA SER A 76 7.40 -35.89 -15.91
C SER A 76 8.31 -35.35 -17.03
N ASN A 77 8.15 -34.08 -17.38
CA ASN A 77 8.94 -33.38 -18.36
C ASN A 77 10.10 -32.65 -17.66
N GLU A 78 11.17 -32.40 -18.41
CA GLU A 78 12.37 -31.83 -17.83
C GLU A 78 12.22 -30.35 -17.46
N HIS A 79 12.65 -30.02 -16.24
CA HIS A 79 12.77 -28.66 -15.72
C HIS A 79 14.23 -28.21 -15.81
N TRP A 80 14.53 -27.26 -16.69
CA TRP A 80 15.89 -26.77 -16.90
C TRP A 80 16.17 -25.47 -16.14
N PRO A 81 17.33 -25.35 -15.46
CA PRO A 81 17.78 -24.09 -14.88
C PRO A 81 18.23 -23.13 -15.99
N THR A 82 17.79 -21.89 -15.90
CA THR A 82 18.08 -20.80 -16.84
C THR A 82 18.58 -19.58 -16.09
N TRP A 83 19.49 -18.82 -16.71
CA TRP A 83 20.03 -17.60 -16.12
C TRP A 83 19.19 -16.39 -16.52
N ASN A 84 18.77 -15.59 -15.54
CA ASN A 84 18.06 -14.34 -15.76
C ASN A 84 19.02 -13.17 -15.87
N ALA A 85 18.65 -12.17 -16.67
CA ALA A 85 19.39 -10.91 -16.74
C ALA A 85 19.31 -10.08 -15.45
N LYS A 86 18.29 -10.30 -14.61
CA LYS A 86 18.04 -9.55 -13.38
C LYS A 86 18.08 -10.47 -12.16
N LEU A 87 18.58 -9.93 -11.05
CA LEU A 87 18.52 -10.60 -9.75
C LEU A 87 17.08 -10.65 -9.27
N ASN A 88 16.57 -11.86 -8.99
CA ASN A 88 15.21 -12.05 -8.52
C ASN A 88 15.19 -12.67 -7.12
N ARG A 89 14.11 -12.41 -6.38
CA ARG A 89 13.89 -13.00 -5.05
C ARG A 89 13.38 -14.42 -5.18
N CYS A 90 13.99 -15.35 -4.45
CA CYS A 90 13.59 -16.74 -4.36
C CYS A 90 12.13 -16.88 -3.93
N LYS A 91 11.36 -17.73 -4.61
CA LYS A 91 10.00 -18.06 -4.18
C LYS A 91 9.92 -19.21 -3.17
N ALA A 92 11.00 -19.94 -2.92
CA ALA A 92 10.97 -21.07 -2.00
C ALA A 92 11.49 -20.73 -0.59
N CYS A 93 12.40 -19.74 -0.48
CA CYS A 93 13.00 -19.38 0.80
C CYS A 93 12.88 -17.88 1.10
N PRO A 94 12.72 -17.51 2.39
CA PRO A 94 12.72 -16.12 2.79
C PRO A 94 14.13 -15.52 2.66
N GLY A 95 14.23 -14.39 1.95
CA GLY A 95 15.48 -13.61 1.86
C GLY A 95 16.52 -14.12 0.87
N GLY A 96 16.23 -15.20 0.12
CA GLY A 96 17.10 -15.65 -0.96
C GLY A 96 16.99 -14.75 -2.19
N TYR A 97 18.13 -14.48 -2.84
CA TYR A 97 18.20 -13.85 -4.16
C TYR A 97 18.98 -14.74 -5.10
N THR A 98 18.57 -14.79 -6.36
CA THR A 98 19.19 -15.65 -7.38
C THR A 98 19.00 -15.08 -8.78
N TYR A 99 19.97 -15.33 -9.65
CA TYR A 99 19.84 -15.14 -11.09
C TYR A 99 19.25 -16.38 -11.77
N VAL A 100 19.23 -17.54 -11.10
CA VAL A 100 18.77 -18.80 -11.68
C VAL A 100 17.26 -18.95 -11.55
N SER A 101 16.61 -19.49 -12.58
CA SER A 101 15.20 -19.86 -12.56
C SER A 101 14.91 -21.11 -13.35
N CYS A 102 13.86 -21.84 -12.96
CA CYS A 102 13.28 -22.85 -13.85
C CYS A 102 12.57 -22.18 -15.03
N ALA A 103 12.84 -22.67 -16.25
CA ALA A 103 12.21 -22.17 -17.48
C ALA A 103 10.66 -22.19 -17.41
N LYS A 104 10.07 -23.15 -16.71
CA LYS A 104 8.62 -23.31 -16.56
C LYS A 104 8.07 -22.65 -15.29
N CYS A 105 8.66 -22.96 -14.13
CA CYS A 105 8.06 -22.66 -12.82
C CYS A 105 8.48 -21.30 -12.23
N LYS A 106 9.55 -20.70 -12.78
CA LYS A 106 10.08 -19.37 -12.47
C LYS A 106 10.57 -19.13 -11.03
N VAL A 107 11.82 -18.68 -10.96
CA VAL A 107 12.57 -18.09 -9.83
C VAL A 107 12.71 -18.99 -8.59
N MET A 108 13.74 -19.85 -8.63
CA MET A 108 14.18 -20.72 -7.53
C MET A 108 15.70 -20.64 -7.41
N CYS A 109 16.20 -20.62 -6.18
CA CYS A 109 17.62 -20.55 -5.91
C CYS A 109 18.31 -21.89 -6.17
N PHE A 110 19.47 -21.83 -6.82
CA PHE A 110 20.36 -22.97 -7.01
C PHE A 110 21.80 -22.54 -6.68
N ASN A 111 22.16 -22.63 -5.41
CA ASN A 111 23.47 -22.25 -4.88
C ASN A 111 24.04 -23.39 -4.02
N LYS A 112 25.33 -23.33 -3.68
CA LYS A 112 26.01 -24.32 -2.82
C LYS A 112 25.26 -24.59 -1.51
N ASP A 113 24.80 -23.54 -0.84
CA ASP A 113 24.18 -23.66 0.49
C ASP A 113 22.67 -23.94 0.43
N ARG A 114 22.03 -23.72 -0.73
CA ARG A 114 20.58 -23.76 -0.89
C ARG A 114 20.18 -24.29 -2.26
N ASN A 115 19.57 -25.47 -2.27
CA ASN A 115 19.02 -26.11 -3.48
C ASN A 115 17.49 -26.04 -3.52
N CYS A 116 16.95 -24.80 -3.56
CA CYS A 116 15.52 -24.58 -3.65
C CYS A 116 14.90 -25.06 -4.97
N PHE A 117 15.72 -25.20 -6.01
CA PHE A 117 15.30 -25.74 -7.30
C PHE A 117 14.78 -27.17 -7.15
N VAL A 118 15.61 -28.08 -6.62
CA VAL A 118 15.22 -29.49 -6.43
C VAL A 118 14.07 -29.63 -5.43
N SER A 119 14.15 -28.94 -4.28
CA SER A 119 13.09 -29.02 -3.26
C SER A 119 11.72 -28.55 -3.76
N PHE A 120 11.67 -27.69 -4.79
CA PHE A 120 10.42 -27.25 -5.38
C PHE A 120 9.83 -28.26 -6.39
N HIS A 121 10.67 -29.02 -7.09
CA HIS A 121 10.24 -29.95 -8.15
C HIS A 121 9.97 -31.38 -7.64
N GLN A 122 10.43 -31.74 -6.44
CA GLN A 122 10.12 -33.00 -5.75
C GLN A 122 8.68 -32.99 -5.18
#